data_AF-V8NB85-F1
#
_entry.id   AF-V8NB85-F1
#
_cell.length_a   1.000
_cell.length_b   1.000
_cell.length_c   1.000
_cell.angle_alpha   90.00
_cell.angle_beta   90.00
_cell.angle_gamma   90.00
#
_symmetry.space_group_name_H-M   'P 1'
#
loop_
_entity.id
_entity.type
_entity.pdbx_description
1 polymer ?
#
loop_
_entity_poly.entity_id
_entity_poly.type
_entity_poly.pdbx_seq_one_letter_code
_entity_poly.pdbx_strand_id
1 'polypeptide(L)'
;MPPEKKQFILTIHLDKVICTQSEEYNSHQALCNGTNEGPVLRNPGNHDKRRTPQLPTSADVEFCLSLAQYETGTMDKMANFSFRNTLEGFASPSTGISNLSQSSLHNALHIYMNGSMSQVQGSANDPIFILHHAFVD
;
A
#
# COMPACT_ATOMS: atom_id res chain seq x y z
N MET A 1 21.12 -40.93 -10.22
CA MET A 1 20.85 -39.89 -9.20
C MET A 1 20.40 -38.64 -9.93
N PRO A 2 19.15 -38.18 -9.78
CA PRO A 2 18.73 -36.91 -10.34
C PRO A 2 19.29 -35.75 -9.49
N PRO A 3 19.56 -34.57 -10.09
CA PRO A 3 20.16 -33.45 -9.39
C PRO A 3 19.17 -32.81 -8.41
N GLU A 4 19.65 -32.48 -7.21
CA GLU A 4 18.90 -31.72 -6.21
C GLU A 4 18.50 -30.35 -6.79
N LYS A 5 17.19 -30.14 -6.92
CA LYS A 5 16.65 -28.80 -7.13
C LYS A 5 16.89 -28.01 -5.85
N LYS A 6 17.88 -27.11 -5.85
CA LYS A 6 17.99 -26.05 -4.85
C LYS A 6 16.75 -25.17 -5.00
N GLN A 7 15.71 -25.49 -4.23
CA GLN A 7 14.59 -24.60 -3.99
C GLN A 7 15.19 -23.35 -3.36
N PHE A 8 15.31 -22.25 -4.11
CA PHE A 8 15.36 -20.93 -3.49
C PHE A 8 14.03 -20.77 -2.75
N ILE A 9 13.96 -21.26 -1.53
CA ILE A 9 12.87 -20.96 -0.62
C ILE A 9 12.97 -19.46 -0.42
N LEU A 10 11.94 -18.73 -0.86
CA LEU A 10 11.80 -17.32 -0.58
C LEU A 10 11.79 -17.19 0.96
N THR A 11 12.90 -16.74 1.56
CA THR A 11 13.11 -16.70 3.02
C THR A 11 12.07 -15.83 3.73
N ILE A 12 11.33 -15.01 2.98
CA ILE A 12 10.22 -14.15 3.43
C ILE A 12 9.17 -14.91 4.25
N HIS A 13 8.97 -16.21 4.01
CA HIS A 13 8.03 -17.01 4.83
C HIS A 13 8.47 -17.16 6.30
N LEU A 14 9.73 -16.86 6.61
CA LEU A 14 10.27 -16.86 7.97
C LEU A 14 10.12 -15.49 8.65
N ASP A 15 9.87 -14.43 7.89
CA ASP A 15 9.75 -13.07 8.42
C ASP A 15 8.56 -12.97 9.36
N LYS A 16 8.77 -12.23 10.45
CA LYS A 16 7.76 -11.96 11.45
C LYS A 16 7.41 -10.49 11.44
N VAL A 17 6.13 -10.20 11.51
CA VAL A 17 5.63 -8.83 11.60
C VAL A 17 5.81 -8.30 13.01
N ILE A 18 5.96 -6.98 13.10
CA ILE A 18 5.96 -6.20 14.33
C ILE A 18 5.01 -5.00 14.16
N CYS A 19 4.54 -4.43 15.26
CA CYS A 19 3.80 -3.17 15.27
C CYS A 19 2.46 -3.17 14.50
N THR A 20 1.78 -4.31 14.47
CA THR A 20 0.51 -4.52 13.76
C THR A 20 -0.73 -4.40 14.66
N GLN A 21 -0.56 -4.48 15.99
CA GLN A 21 -1.67 -4.48 16.96
C GLN A 21 -2.06 -3.07 17.46
N SER A 22 -2.35 -2.14 16.53
CA SER A 22 -2.57 -0.72 16.88
C SER A 22 -3.70 -0.48 17.87
N GLU A 23 -4.77 -1.27 17.83
CA GLU A 23 -5.89 -1.15 18.78
C GLU A 23 -5.47 -1.46 20.22
N GLU A 24 -4.63 -2.48 20.41
CA GLU A 24 -4.08 -2.85 21.72
C GLU A 24 -3.12 -1.79 22.24
N TYR A 25 -2.21 -1.30 21.39
CA TYR A 25 -1.28 -0.25 21.78
C TYR A 25 -2.01 1.03 22.20
N ASN A 26 -3.03 1.43 21.44
CA ASN A 26 -3.82 2.61 21.74
C ASN A 26 -4.63 2.46 23.03
N SER A 27 -5.23 1.29 23.27
CA SER A 27 -6.01 1.03 24.49
C SER A 27 -5.13 1.04 25.74
N HIS A 28 -3.89 0.57 25.62
CA HIS A 28 -2.91 0.55 26.70
C HIS A 28 -2.04 1.82 26.78
N GLN A 29 -2.24 2.79 25.88
CA GLN A 29 -1.40 3.98 25.75
C GLN A 29 0.11 3.64 25.66
N ALA A 30 0.42 2.55 24.98
CA ALA A 30 1.76 2.01 24.83
C ALA A 30 2.25 2.15 23.39
N LEU A 31 3.57 2.18 23.21
CA LEU A 31 4.17 2.04 21.89
C LEU A 31 4.48 0.58 21.58
N CYS A 32 4.52 0.24 20.30
CA CYS A 32 5.04 -1.05 19.85
C CYS A 32 6.45 -1.29 20.43
N ASN A 33 6.66 -2.48 20.99
CA ASN A 33 7.94 -2.86 21.60
C ASN A 33 8.83 -3.71 20.68
N GLY A 34 8.43 -3.91 19.42
CA GLY A 34 9.18 -4.70 18.43
C GLY A 34 9.14 -6.21 18.65
N THR A 35 8.26 -6.72 19.53
CA THR A 35 8.06 -8.17 19.69
C THR A 35 7.34 -8.73 18.46
N ASN A 36 7.73 -9.94 18.04
CA ASN A 36 7.12 -10.64 16.91
C ASN A 36 5.63 -10.91 17.13
N GLU A 37 4.79 -10.59 16.14
CA GLU A 37 3.32 -10.70 16.23
C GLU A 37 2.70 -11.66 15.20
N GLY A 38 3.53 -12.47 14.54
CA GLY A 38 3.08 -13.46 13.57
C GLY A 38 3.80 -13.37 12.23
N PRO A 39 3.42 -14.18 11.24
CA PRO A 39 4.03 -14.14 9.91
C PRO A 39 3.53 -12.95 9.06
N VAL A 40 4.28 -12.59 8.04
CA VAL A 40 3.79 -11.72 6.96
C VAL A 40 2.64 -12.43 6.23
N LEU A 41 1.53 -11.70 6.01
CA LEU A 41 0.34 -12.21 5.33
C LEU A 41 0.21 -11.57 3.95
N ARG A 42 -0.13 -12.37 2.93
CA ARG A 42 -0.39 -11.91 1.56
C ARG A 42 -1.50 -12.73 0.92
N ASN A 43 -2.43 -12.08 0.24
CA ASN A 43 -3.43 -12.74 -0.60
C ASN A 43 -3.76 -11.90 -1.84
N PRO A 44 -2.77 -11.65 -2.72
CA PRO A 44 -2.90 -10.63 -3.77
C PRO A 44 -4.04 -10.93 -4.73
N GLY A 45 -4.85 -9.91 -5.04
CA GLY A 45 -5.99 -10.03 -5.95
C GLY A 45 -7.30 -10.50 -5.32
N ASN A 46 -7.31 -10.82 -4.02
CA ASN A 46 -8.50 -11.13 -3.24
C ASN A 46 -8.96 -9.97 -2.33
N HIS A 47 -8.67 -8.73 -2.74
CA HIS A 47 -9.04 -7.50 -2.03
C HIS A 47 -10.48 -7.04 -2.34
N ASP A 48 -10.98 -6.01 -1.63
CA ASP A 48 -12.28 -5.39 -1.95
C ASP A 48 -12.20 -4.64 -3.29
N LYS A 49 -12.70 -5.29 -4.36
CA LYS A 49 -12.75 -4.74 -5.72
C LYS A 49 -13.66 -3.52 -5.85
N ARG A 50 -14.57 -3.27 -4.91
CA ARG A 50 -15.35 -2.03 -4.91
C ARG A 50 -14.48 -0.85 -4.51
N ARG A 51 -13.48 -1.06 -3.66
CA ARG A 51 -12.55 -0.02 -3.24
C ARG A 51 -11.43 0.19 -4.25
N THR A 52 -10.89 -0.91 -4.78
CA THR A 52 -9.81 -0.90 -5.77
C THR A 52 -10.18 -1.84 -6.92
N PRO A 53 -10.82 -1.34 -7.99
CA PRO A 53 -11.33 -2.19 -9.06
C PRO A 53 -10.23 -2.86 -9.89
N GLN A 54 -9.06 -2.21 -10.00
CA GLN A 54 -7.92 -2.71 -10.75
C GLN A 54 -6.61 -2.16 -10.19
N LEU A 55 -5.49 -2.81 -10.53
CA LEU A 55 -4.17 -2.20 -10.38
C LEU A 55 -4.01 -1.04 -11.37
N PRO A 56 -3.14 -0.05 -11.06
CA PRO A 56 -2.94 1.10 -11.92
C PRO A 56 -2.38 0.72 -13.30
N THR A 57 -2.81 1.45 -14.31
CA THR A 57 -2.30 1.37 -15.69
C THR A 57 -1.20 2.40 -15.91
N SER A 58 -0.44 2.27 -17.01
CA SER A 58 0.52 3.31 -17.41
C SER A 58 -0.17 4.65 -17.68
N ALA A 59 -1.39 4.64 -18.22
CA ALA A 59 -2.18 5.86 -18.45
C ALA A 59 -2.55 6.57 -17.15
N ASP A 60 -2.85 5.82 -16.07
CA ASP A 60 -3.10 6.41 -14.75
C ASP A 60 -1.87 7.15 -14.21
N VAL A 61 -0.68 6.59 -14.44
CA VAL A 61 0.61 7.20 -14.06
C VAL A 61 0.89 8.44 -14.91
N GLU A 62 0.71 8.36 -16.23
CA GLU A 62 0.89 9.49 -17.15
C GLU A 62 -0.05 10.65 -16.83
N PHE A 63 -1.33 10.38 -16.54
CA PHE A 63 -2.25 11.41 -16.10
C PHE A 63 -1.79 12.05 -14.78
N CYS A 64 -1.41 11.24 -13.79
CA CYS A 64 -0.92 11.76 -12.52
C CYS A 64 0.26 12.71 -12.71
N LEU A 65 1.26 12.32 -13.52
CA LEU A 65 2.44 13.13 -13.84
C LEU A 65 2.11 14.42 -14.60
N SER A 66 0.94 14.51 -15.24
CA SER A 66 0.50 15.72 -15.92
C SER A 66 -0.01 16.83 -14.98
N LEU A 67 -0.28 16.50 -13.71
CA LEU A 67 -0.77 17.47 -12.71
C LEU A 67 0.38 18.40 -12.28
N ALA A 68 0.28 19.67 -12.66
CA ALA A 68 1.32 20.66 -12.38
C ALA A 68 1.42 21.10 -10.91
N GLN A 69 0.31 21.03 -10.17
CA GLN A 69 0.28 21.43 -8.77
C GLN A 69 0.65 20.23 -7.91
N TYR A 70 1.78 20.32 -7.19
CA TYR A 70 2.16 19.32 -6.20
C TYR A 70 1.00 19.09 -5.21
N GLU A 71 0.37 20.19 -4.77
CA GLU A 71 -0.74 20.17 -3.83
C GLU A 71 -1.75 21.28 -4.09
N THR A 72 -3.00 21.11 -3.64
CA THR A 72 -4.05 22.12 -3.66
C THR A 72 -4.83 22.16 -2.34
N GLY A 73 -5.54 23.27 -2.08
CA GLY A 73 -6.46 23.36 -0.94
C GLY A 73 -5.80 23.20 0.43
N THR A 74 -6.39 22.37 1.29
CA THR A 74 -6.05 22.18 2.71
C THR A 74 -4.96 21.12 2.95
N MET A 75 -4.31 20.61 1.91
CA MET A 75 -3.30 19.53 2.01
C MET A 75 -3.85 18.24 2.65
N ASP A 76 -5.09 17.89 2.34
CA ASP A 76 -5.75 16.69 2.87
C ASP A 76 -6.20 15.75 1.74
N LYS A 77 -6.94 14.71 2.13
CA LYS A 77 -7.44 13.67 1.21
C LYS A 77 -8.57 14.17 0.29
N MET A 78 -9.13 15.35 0.55
CA MET A 78 -10.18 16.00 -0.24
C MET A 78 -9.62 16.94 -1.31
N ALA A 79 -8.30 17.15 -1.34
CA ALA A 79 -7.66 18.02 -2.32
C ALA A 79 -7.89 17.54 -3.77
N ASN A 80 -8.45 18.41 -4.61
CA ASN A 80 -8.71 18.15 -6.03
C ASN A 80 -7.60 18.73 -6.90
N PHE A 81 -7.28 18.07 -8.00
CA PHE A 81 -6.21 18.46 -8.94
C PHE A 81 -4.84 18.58 -8.27
N SER A 82 -4.62 17.80 -7.20
CA SER A 82 -3.38 17.68 -6.46
C SER A 82 -2.60 16.47 -6.97
N PHE A 83 -1.36 16.69 -7.41
CA PHE A 83 -0.45 15.60 -7.78
C PHE A 83 -0.26 14.63 -6.62
N ARG A 84 0.08 15.15 -5.43
CA ARG A 84 0.29 14.34 -4.21
C ARG A 84 -0.95 13.51 -3.89
N ASN A 85 -2.15 14.11 -3.90
CA ASN A 85 -3.38 13.39 -3.55
C ASN A 85 -3.79 12.35 -4.61
N THR A 86 -3.51 12.63 -5.88
CA THR A 86 -3.72 11.68 -6.99
C THR A 86 -2.75 10.51 -6.88
N LEU A 87 -1.45 10.78 -6.72
CA LEU A 87 -0.40 9.77 -6.59
C LEU A 87 -0.61 8.86 -5.38
N GLU A 88 -0.91 9.46 -4.22
CA GLU A 88 -1.22 8.76 -2.97
C GLU A 88 -2.43 7.83 -3.15
N GLY A 89 -3.34 8.18 -4.06
CA GLY A 89 -4.45 7.33 -4.46
C GLY A 89 -5.76 7.64 -3.75
N PHE A 90 -5.97 8.90 -3.35
CA PHE A 90 -7.25 9.41 -2.83
C PHE A 90 -8.05 10.20 -3.86
N ALA A 91 -7.41 10.63 -4.95
CA ALA A 91 -8.05 11.23 -6.10
C ALA A 91 -7.99 10.32 -7.34
N SER A 92 -8.98 10.49 -8.22
CA SER A 92 -9.10 9.73 -9.46
C SER A 92 -7.92 10.06 -10.38
N PRO A 93 -7.17 9.06 -10.87
CA PRO A 93 -6.06 9.26 -11.80
C PRO A 93 -6.54 9.44 -13.26
N SER A 94 -7.82 9.79 -13.45
CA SER A 94 -8.38 10.17 -14.75
C SER A 94 -9.04 11.55 -14.73
N THR A 95 -9.31 12.10 -13.54
CA THR A 95 -10.00 13.40 -13.40
C THR A 95 -9.32 14.33 -12.40
N GLY A 96 -8.45 13.82 -11.52
CA GLY A 96 -7.83 14.57 -10.43
C GLY A 96 -8.80 14.90 -9.28
N ILE A 97 -10.05 14.44 -9.34
CA ILE A 97 -11.05 14.71 -8.30
C ILE A 97 -10.93 13.69 -7.17
N SER A 98 -10.93 14.17 -5.92
CA SER A 98 -10.92 13.34 -4.72
C SER A 98 -12.15 12.44 -4.67
N ASN A 99 -11.93 11.18 -4.34
CA ASN A 99 -12.99 10.21 -4.13
C ASN A 99 -12.58 9.26 -3.01
N LEU A 100 -13.00 9.60 -1.78
CA LEU A 100 -12.67 8.81 -0.61
C LEU A 100 -13.29 7.41 -0.58
N SER A 101 -14.19 7.06 -1.50
CA SER A 101 -14.75 5.70 -1.62
C SER A 101 -13.91 4.77 -2.49
N GLN A 102 -13.00 5.33 -3.30
CA GLN A 102 -12.10 4.62 -4.21
C GLN A 102 -10.65 4.77 -3.76
N SER A 103 -9.82 3.85 -4.21
CA SER A 103 -8.37 3.91 -4.07
C SER A 103 -7.70 3.52 -5.39
N SER A 104 -6.73 4.33 -5.79
CA SER A 104 -5.96 4.22 -7.03
C SER A 104 -4.47 4.23 -6.71
N LEU A 105 -3.61 4.14 -7.74
CA LEU A 105 -2.15 4.34 -7.66
C LEU A 105 -1.50 3.69 -6.41
N HIS A 106 -0.86 4.46 -5.54
CA HIS A 106 -0.20 3.95 -4.34
C HIS A 106 -1.15 3.11 -3.45
N ASN A 107 -2.31 3.66 -3.08
CA ASN A 107 -3.28 2.95 -2.26
C ASN A 107 -3.81 1.66 -2.91
N ALA A 108 -3.94 1.64 -4.24
CA ALA A 108 -4.43 0.47 -4.96
C ALA A 108 -3.51 -0.74 -4.78
N LEU A 109 -2.18 -0.57 -4.85
CA LEU A 109 -1.26 -1.69 -4.64
C LEU A 109 -1.28 -2.17 -3.19
N HIS A 110 -1.25 -1.24 -2.23
CA HIS A 110 -1.38 -1.57 -0.81
C HIS A 110 -2.61 -2.44 -0.52
N ILE A 111 -3.77 -2.07 -1.08
CA ILE A 111 -5.04 -2.80 -0.90
C ILE A 111 -5.02 -4.12 -1.69
N TYR A 112 -4.53 -4.12 -2.92
CA TYR A 112 -4.46 -5.31 -3.80
C TYR A 112 -3.79 -6.50 -3.12
N MET A 113 -2.73 -6.23 -2.34
CA MET A 113 -1.96 -7.27 -1.65
C MET A 113 -2.75 -8.05 -0.59
N ASN A 114 -3.86 -7.49 -0.09
CA ASN A 114 -4.80 -8.09 0.85
C ASN A 114 -4.12 -8.87 1.99
N GLY A 115 -3.37 -8.15 2.82
CA GLY A 115 -2.55 -8.74 3.86
C GLY A 115 -1.78 -7.68 4.65
N SER A 116 -0.55 -7.98 5.07
CA SER A 116 0.29 -7.06 5.83
C SER A 116 0.48 -5.72 5.11
N MET A 117 0.72 -5.74 3.79
CA MET A 117 0.78 -4.52 2.95
C MET A 117 -0.46 -3.63 3.00
N SER A 118 -1.63 -4.19 3.33
CA SER A 118 -2.90 -3.45 3.32
C SER A 118 -3.18 -2.71 4.64
N GLN A 119 -2.37 -2.96 5.67
CA GLN A 119 -2.50 -2.29 6.96
C GLN A 119 -1.57 -1.08 7.02
N VAL A 120 -2.10 0.09 7.34
CA VAL A 120 -1.30 1.34 7.38
C VAL A 120 -0.11 1.20 8.33
N GLN A 121 -0.33 0.68 9.53
CA GLN A 121 0.67 0.52 10.57
C GLN A 121 1.62 -0.65 10.30
N GLY A 122 1.16 -1.65 9.54
CA GLY A 122 1.87 -2.92 9.32
C GLY A 122 2.53 -3.06 7.95
N SER A 123 2.26 -2.17 7.00
CA SER A 123 2.60 -2.36 5.57
C SER A 123 4.09 -2.55 5.33
N ALA A 124 4.95 -1.81 6.05
CA ALA A 124 6.39 -1.92 5.94
C ALA A 124 6.99 -3.25 6.42
N ASN A 125 6.20 -4.11 7.11
CA ASN A 125 6.65 -5.47 7.44
C ASN A 125 6.72 -6.38 6.21
N ASP A 126 6.03 -6.03 5.13
CA ASP A 126 6.12 -6.74 3.87
C ASP A 126 7.22 -6.09 3.00
N PRO A 127 8.27 -6.82 2.60
CA PRO A 127 9.38 -6.24 1.82
C PRO A 127 8.97 -5.70 0.45
N ILE A 128 7.78 -6.03 -0.07
CA ILE A 128 7.22 -5.39 -1.27
C ILE A 128 7.01 -3.90 -1.05
N PHE A 129 6.80 -3.45 0.20
CA PHE A 129 6.71 -2.04 0.57
C PHE A 129 7.86 -1.22 0.00
N ILE A 130 9.10 -1.70 0.12
CA ILE A 130 10.29 -0.98 -0.34
C ILE A 130 10.29 -0.83 -1.87
N LEU A 131 9.97 -1.91 -2.59
CA LEU A 131 9.90 -1.88 -4.05
C LEU A 131 8.76 -0.97 -4.53
N HIS A 132 7.63 -1.00 -3.83
CA HIS A 132 6.49 -0.16 -4.15
C HIS A 132 6.82 1.32 -3.95
N HIS A 133 7.34 1.69 -2.79
CA HIS A 133 7.65 3.08 -2.47
C HIS A 133 8.82 3.62 -3.29
N ALA A 134 9.76 2.77 -3.71
CA ALA A 134 10.80 3.16 -4.68
C ALA A 134 10.25 3.40 -6.10
N PHE A 135 9.08 2.86 -6.45
CA PHE A 135 8.38 3.19 -7.70
C PHE A 135 7.52 4.46 -7.56
N VAL A 136 7.10 4.78 -6.34
CA VAL A 136 6.31 5.99 -6.05
C VAL A 136 7.20 7.24 -6.00
N ASP A 137 8.44 7.11 -5.51
CA ASP A 137 9.48 8.15 -5.49
C ASP A 137 9.94 8.56 -6.91
#